data_AF-A0A945CHP5-F1
#
_entry.id   AF-A0A945CHP5-F1
#
_cell.length_a   1.000
_cell.length_b   1.000
_cell.length_c   1.000
_cell.angle_alpha   90.00
_cell.angle_beta   90.00
_cell.angle_gamma   90.00
#
_symmetry.space_group_name_H-M   'P 1'
#
loop_
_entity.id
_entity.type
_entity.pdbx_description
1 polymer ?
#
loop_
_entity_poly.entity_id
_entity_poly.type
_entity_poly.pdbx_seq_one_letter_code
_entity_poly.pdbx_strand_id
1 'polypeptide(L)'
;MKIPWNQETFAASVTGRAWTYTEHDGGWKNCCDAAELRAIFAEEMTLESIPEWAVEIVDRMLTNPLAPCGHYTFPRPILQVCEAIGQERCPDLILSCYTADPERKILMSRYIFILDAWAKRAPLEAVRAELPLRGDPDKDWNRISEAIFATLGEPTQQRLLLVRRLIHRLRWWLKTLIWTDDQRNRFGLDTYLGDVRGSGQWGNYGNIGFDDPYFTELELPAVRELAAQIRETIPNGAELLQRIESTWLCAPKTFRYLERLILEIGGVGCTSPPDLTRSILQCEETYPDFAACQTWHASFISSLDAWLDGDISAVPILGKITPAKHWLVGLLRHRLQIYEGYTQYLGGNPGGKSGDRKIDPCAKKEENRP
;
A
#
# COMPACT_ATOMS: atom_id res chain seq x y z
N MET A 1 16.34 -15.24 -37.25
CA MET A 1 15.06 -14.85 -37.89
C MET A 1 14.55 -13.66 -37.09
N LYS A 2 14.22 -12.51 -37.71
CA LYS A 2 13.71 -11.34 -36.94
C LYS A 2 12.29 -11.65 -36.49
N ILE A 3 12.06 -11.73 -35.18
CA ILE A 3 10.72 -11.90 -34.62
C ILE A 3 9.93 -10.61 -34.91
N PRO A 4 8.75 -10.70 -35.54
CA PRO A 4 7.98 -9.51 -35.93
C PRO A 4 7.45 -8.77 -34.70
N TRP A 5 7.25 -7.45 -34.81
CA TRP A 5 6.52 -6.65 -33.81
C TRP A 5 5.03 -6.72 -34.12
N ASN A 6 4.29 -7.59 -33.45
CA ASN A 6 2.85 -7.74 -33.60
C ASN A 6 2.17 -8.19 -32.30
N GLN A 7 0.84 -8.23 -32.29
CA GLN A 7 0.06 -8.61 -31.11
C GLN A 7 0.45 -9.97 -30.52
N GLU A 8 0.62 -10.98 -31.38
CA GLU A 8 0.87 -12.36 -30.95
C GLU A 8 2.25 -12.49 -30.27
N THR A 9 3.28 -11.97 -30.94
CA THR A 9 4.66 -12.00 -30.44
C THR A 9 4.84 -11.14 -29.20
N PHE A 10 4.22 -9.97 -29.13
CA PHE A 10 4.24 -9.13 -27.93
C PHE A 10 3.52 -9.79 -26.76
N ALA A 11 2.34 -10.38 -26.99
CA ALA A 11 1.59 -11.09 -25.94
C ALA A 11 2.34 -12.32 -25.40
N ALA A 12 3.18 -12.96 -26.23
CA ALA A 12 4.02 -14.08 -25.82
C ALA A 12 5.33 -13.66 -25.11
N SER A 13 5.71 -12.38 -25.20
CA SER A 13 6.98 -11.86 -24.66
C SER A 13 6.95 -11.67 -23.14
N VAL A 14 8.12 -11.66 -22.51
CA VAL A 14 8.26 -11.23 -21.11
C VAL A 14 8.03 -9.72 -21.00
N THR A 15 8.52 -8.93 -21.97
CA THR A 15 8.27 -7.48 -22.02
C THR A 15 6.77 -7.19 -21.92
N GLY A 16 5.92 -7.92 -22.64
CA GLY A 16 4.47 -7.71 -22.66
C GLY A 16 3.76 -7.89 -21.32
N ARG A 17 4.37 -8.57 -20.35
CA ARG A 17 3.78 -8.85 -19.03
C ARG A 17 3.98 -7.73 -18.01
N ALA A 18 4.90 -6.80 -18.29
CA ALA A 18 5.41 -5.83 -17.31
C ALA A 18 4.54 -4.58 -17.11
N TRP A 19 3.31 -4.54 -17.65
CA TRP A 19 2.58 -3.28 -17.88
C TRP A 19 1.34 -3.06 -17.04
N THR A 20 1.06 -3.93 -16.05
CA THR A 20 -0.11 -3.76 -15.18
C THR A 20 -0.12 -2.40 -14.49
N TYR A 21 -1.30 -1.77 -14.40
CA TYR A 21 -1.51 -0.41 -13.89
C TYR A 21 -0.82 0.73 -14.65
N THR A 22 -0.45 0.52 -15.92
CA THR A 22 0.05 1.58 -16.80
C THR A 22 -0.92 1.82 -17.95
N GLU A 23 -0.67 2.83 -18.77
CA GLU A 23 -1.44 3.04 -20.01
C GLU A 23 -1.34 1.85 -20.98
N HIS A 24 -0.30 1.04 -20.89
CA HIS A 24 -0.09 -0.17 -21.68
C HIS A 24 -0.86 -1.41 -21.18
N ASP A 25 -1.51 -1.33 -20.01
CA ASP A 25 -2.29 -2.44 -19.41
C ASP A 25 -3.48 -2.89 -20.29
N GLY A 26 -3.92 -2.06 -21.25
CA GLY A 26 -4.94 -2.42 -22.25
C GLY A 26 -4.44 -3.36 -23.37
N GLY A 27 -3.20 -3.82 -23.30
CA GLY A 27 -2.59 -4.75 -24.24
C GLY A 27 -2.18 -4.08 -25.57
N TRP A 28 -2.06 -4.89 -26.62
CA TRP A 28 -1.46 -4.49 -27.90
C TRP A 28 -1.97 -3.17 -28.50
N LYS A 29 -3.28 -2.88 -28.39
CA LYS A 29 -3.88 -1.65 -28.90
C LYS A 29 -3.30 -0.38 -28.27
N ASN A 30 -2.82 -0.48 -27.04
CA ASN A 30 -2.20 0.63 -26.30
C ASN A 30 -0.66 0.65 -26.45
N CYS A 31 -0.10 -0.32 -27.17
CA CYS A 31 1.34 -0.55 -27.26
C CYS A 31 1.87 -0.44 -28.69
N CYS A 32 1.04 -0.67 -29.71
CA CYS A 32 1.50 -0.91 -31.08
C CYS A 32 2.34 0.24 -31.69
N ASP A 33 2.07 1.48 -31.27
CA ASP A 33 2.76 2.68 -31.74
C ASP A 33 3.85 3.18 -30.76
N ALA A 34 4.07 2.51 -29.63
CA ALA A 34 5.05 2.90 -28.63
C ALA A 34 6.47 2.52 -29.09
N ALA A 35 7.20 3.50 -29.63
CA ALA A 35 8.54 3.29 -30.20
C ALA A 35 9.57 2.78 -29.17
N GLU A 36 9.52 3.29 -27.94
CA GLU A 36 10.40 2.87 -26.85
C GLU A 36 10.12 1.44 -26.41
N LEU A 37 8.84 1.09 -26.23
CA LEU A 37 8.42 -0.28 -25.96
C LEU A 37 8.83 -1.26 -27.06
N ARG A 38 8.73 -0.85 -28.33
CA ARG A 38 9.20 -1.64 -29.46
C ARG A 38 10.71 -1.85 -29.42
N ALA A 39 11.49 -0.87 -28.96
CA ALA A 39 12.94 -1.02 -28.78
C ALA A 39 13.27 -2.00 -27.66
N ILE A 40 12.60 -1.90 -26.51
CA ILE A 40 12.75 -2.83 -25.37
C ILE A 40 12.39 -4.26 -25.79
N PHE A 41 11.29 -4.44 -26.52
CA PHE A 41 10.93 -5.73 -27.10
C PHE A 41 12.01 -6.24 -28.06
N ALA A 42 12.56 -5.37 -28.92
CA ALA A 42 13.60 -5.78 -29.85
C ALA A 42 14.86 -6.27 -29.11
N GLU A 43 15.23 -5.64 -28.00
CA GLU A 43 16.31 -6.11 -27.12
C GLU A 43 16.02 -7.50 -26.54
N GLU A 44 14.81 -7.73 -26.01
CA GLU A 44 14.38 -9.07 -25.54
C GLU A 44 14.57 -10.12 -26.63
N MET A 45 14.16 -9.81 -27.87
CA MET A 45 14.25 -10.74 -29.00
C MET A 45 15.69 -11.00 -29.47
N THR A 46 16.68 -10.25 -28.99
CA THR A 46 18.11 -10.53 -29.23
C THR A 46 18.73 -11.47 -28.21
N LEU A 47 18.05 -11.71 -27.08
CA LEU A 47 18.53 -12.63 -26.04
C LEU A 47 18.38 -14.07 -26.54
N GLU A 48 19.45 -14.87 -26.44
CA GLU A 48 19.38 -16.31 -26.77
C GLU A 48 18.39 -17.05 -25.85
N SER A 49 18.36 -16.66 -24.58
CA SER A 49 17.42 -17.12 -23.57
C SER A 49 17.26 -16.06 -22.49
N ILE A 50 16.05 -15.91 -21.96
CA ILE A 50 15.80 -15.02 -20.83
C ILE A 50 16.03 -15.81 -19.54
N PRO A 51 16.94 -15.37 -18.65
CA PRO A 51 17.17 -16.05 -17.39
C PRO A 51 15.92 -16.10 -16.51
N GLU A 52 15.74 -17.19 -15.78
CA GLU A 52 14.58 -17.40 -14.89
C GLU A 52 14.43 -16.27 -13.86
N TRP A 53 15.53 -15.83 -13.24
CA TRP A 53 15.52 -14.71 -12.29
C TRP A 53 14.97 -13.41 -12.90
N ALA A 54 15.20 -13.17 -14.20
CA ALA A 54 14.75 -11.96 -14.88
C ALA A 54 13.24 -12.04 -15.15
N VAL A 55 12.76 -13.23 -15.53
CA VAL A 55 11.32 -13.52 -15.65
C VAL A 55 10.62 -13.31 -14.30
N GLU A 56 11.20 -13.83 -13.22
CA GLU A 56 10.67 -13.64 -11.86
C GLU A 56 10.59 -12.17 -11.45
N ILE A 57 11.61 -11.36 -11.74
CA ILE A 57 11.57 -9.91 -11.44
C ILE A 57 10.44 -9.22 -12.21
N VAL A 58 10.24 -9.56 -13.49
CA VAL A 58 9.15 -8.99 -14.28
C VAL A 58 7.81 -9.38 -13.66
N ASP A 59 7.57 -10.68 -13.51
CA ASP A 59 6.27 -11.20 -13.07
C ASP A 59 5.93 -10.81 -11.61
N ARG A 60 6.95 -10.74 -10.73
CA ARG A 60 6.77 -10.58 -9.28
C ARG A 60 7.13 -9.20 -8.73
N MET A 61 7.81 -8.34 -9.48
CA MET A 61 8.21 -7.02 -8.98
C MET A 61 7.73 -5.88 -9.88
N LEU A 62 7.74 -6.07 -11.20
CA LEU A 62 7.26 -5.06 -12.13
C LEU A 62 5.75 -5.10 -12.31
N THR A 63 5.16 -6.27 -12.60
CA THR A 63 3.72 -6.44 -12.82
C THR A 63 2.90 -6.17 -11.55
N ASN A 64 3.38 -6.67 -10.41
CA ASN A 64 2.81 -6.50 -9.07
C ASN A 64 4.00 -6.71 -8.12
N PRO A 65 4.42 -5.79 -7.23
CA PRO A 65 3.56 -4.88 -6.48
C PRO A 65 3.97 -3.40 -6.52
N LEU A 66 4.57 -2.95 -7.63
CA LEU A 66 4.82 -1.52 -7.86
C LEU A 66 3.47 -0.77 -7.92
N ALA A 67 3.04 -0.24 -6.78
CA ALA A 67 1.69 0.24 -6.61
C ALA A 67 1.46 1.57 -7.37
N PRO A 68 0.30 1.73 -8.04
CA PRO A 68 -0.03 2.96 -8.77
C PRO A 68 -0.21 4.20 -7.85
N CYS A 69 -0.33 4.01 -6.53
CA CYS A 69 -0.72 5.05 -5.58
C CYS A 69 0.42 5.94 -5.05
N GLY A 70 1.69 5.77 -5.45
CA GLY A 70 2.79 6.55 -4.87
C GLY A 70 4.16 6.45 -5.55
N HIS A 71 4.19 6.57 -6.87
CA HIS A 71 5.33 6.13 -7.68
C HIS A 71 6.72 6.72 -7.35
N TYR A 72 6.87 7.93 -6.81
CA TYR A 72 8.17 8.44 -6.34
C TYR A 72 8.19 8.83 -4.87
N THR A 73 7.03 8.83 -4.21
CA THR A 73 6.90 9.13 -2.79
C THR A 73 7.30 7.93 -1.92
N PHE A 74 7.48 6.75 -2.52
CA PHE A 74 7.98 5.54 -1.87
C PHE A 74 9.08 4.91 -2.74
N PRO A 75 10.34 5.36 -2.62
CA PRO A 75 11.42 4.87 -3.48
C PRO A 75 11.84 3.43 -3.18
N ARG A 76 11.51 2.88 -2.00
CA ARG A 76 12.00 1.58 -1.54
C ARG A 76 11.68 0.40 -2.48
N PRO A 77 10.44 0.20 -2.96
CA PRO A 77 10.17 -0.85 -3.95
C PRO A 77 11.01 -0.70 -5.23
N ILE A 78 11.21 0.53 -5.73
CA ILE A 78 12.02 0.80 -6.93
C ILE A 78 13.49 0.41 -6.69
N LEU A 79 14.04 0.82 -5.54
CA LEU A 79 15.41 0.48 -5.15
C LEU A 79 15.58 -1.04 -4.98
N GLN A 80 14.57 -1.74 -4.45
CA GLN A 80 14.60 -3.20 -4.35
C GLN A 80 14.63 -3.88 -5.72
N VAL A 81 13.93 -3.35 -6.73
CA VAL A 81 14.06 -3.87 -8.11
C VAL A 81 15.49 -3.73 -8.59
N CYS A 82 16.14 -2.58 -8.37
CA CYS A 82 17.54 -2.38 -8.76
C CYS A 82 18.48 -3.35 -8.03
N GLU A 83 18.24 -3.61 -6.74
CA GLU A 83 18.96 -4.63 -5.97
C GLU A 83 18.78 -6.03 -6.56
N ALA A 84 17.55 -6.41 -6.89
CA ALA A 84 17.22 -7.72 -7.47
C ALA A 84 17.88 -7.92 -8.84
N ILE A 85 17.86 -6.88 -9.68
CA ILE A 85 18.57 -6.88 -10.97
C ILE A 85 20.07 -7.01 -10.73
N GLY A 86 20.63 -6.21 -9.82
CA GLY A 86 22.05 -6.22 -9.50
C GLY A 86 22.56 -7.57 -9.03
N GLN A 87 21.78 -8.21 -8.16
CA GLN A 87 22.06 -9.53 -7.58
C GLN A 87 21.67 -10.70 -8.50
N GLU A 88 21.02 -10.43 -9.63
CA GLU A 88 20.50 -11.45 -10.56
C GLU A 88 19.59 -12.47 -9.85
N ARG A 89 18.76 -11.98 -8.92
CA ARG A 89 17.90 -12.81 -8.08
C ARG A 89 16.66 -12.03 -7.64
N CYS A 90 15.47 -12.63 -7.83
CA CYS A 90 14.26 -12.12 -7.21
C CYS A 90 14.29 -12.43 -5.69
N PRO A 91 14.04 -11.44 -4.82
CA PRO A 91 13.98 -11.69 -3.38
C PRO A 91 12.72 -12.50 -3.02
N ASP A 92 12.80 -13.20 -1.89
CA ASP A 92 11.66 -13.96 -1.36
C ASP A 92 10.54 -13.00 -0.89
N LEU A 93 10.92 -11.87 -0.29
CA LEU A 93 10.01 -10.79 0.11
C LEU A 93 10.11 -9.60 -0.85
N ILE A 94 8.96 -9.12 -1.31
CA ILE A 94 8.86 -7.99 -2.24
C ILE A 94 8.16 -6.82 -1.55
N LEU A 95 8.83 -5.67 -1.51
CA LEU A 95 8.36 -4.44 -0.89
C LEU A 95 7.25 -3.82 -1.75
N SER A 96 6.17 -3.39 -1.10
CA SER A 96 4.95 -2.90 -1.76
C SER A 96 4.20 -1.87 -0.93
N CYS A 97 3.05 -1.41 -1.45
CA CYS A 97 2.08 -0.67 -0.66
C CYS A 97 1.54 -1.45 0.56
N TYR A 98 1.85 -2.74 0.74
CA TYR A 98 1.49 -3.54 1.92
C TYR A 98 2.67 -3.90 2.83
N THR A 99 3.84 -3.31 2.59
CA THR A 99 4.95 -3.41 3.54
C THR A 99 4.94 -2.23 4.49
N ALA A 100 4.79 -2.51 5.78
CA ALA A 100 4.98 -1.55 6.85
C ALA A 100 6.18 -1.98 7.67
N ASP A 101 7.09 -1.05 7.93
CA ASP A 101 8.29 -1.33 8.72
C ASP A 101 7.94 -1.74 10.17
N PRO A 102 8.88 -2.39 10.89
CA PRO A 102 8.63 -2.91 12.22
C PRO A 102 8.30 -1.81 13.23
N GLU A 103 8.89 -0.62 13.08
CA GLU A 103 8.65 0.51 13.99
C GLU A 103 7.20 0.98 13.90
N ARG A 104 6.67 1.14 12.69
CA ARG A 104 5.25 1.47 12.46
C ARG A 104 4.32 0.40 13.04
N LYS A 105 4.66 -0.88 12.88
CA LYS A 105 3.86 -1.98 13.48
C LYS A 105 3.90 -1.96 15.00
N ILE A 106 5.07 -1.73 15.60
CA ILE A 106 5.22 -1.58 17.05
C ILE A 106 4.36 -0.40 17.53
N LEU A 107 4.50 0.76 16.91
CA LEU A 107 3.75 1.98 17.23
C LEU A 107 2.23 1.75 17.15
N MET A 108 1.75 1.13 16.06
CA MET A 108 0.34 0.74 15.90
C MET A 108 -0.11 -0.22 17.01
N SER A 109 0.70 -1.21 17.37
CA SER A 109 0.38 -2.17 18.45
C SER A 109 0.20 -1.49 19.82
N ARG A 110 0.94 -0.40 20.08
CA ARG A 110 0.82 0.39 21.33
C ARG A 110 -0.47 1.20 21.34
N TYR A 111 -0.82 1.85 20.23
CA TYR A 111 -2.10 2.56 20.14
C TYR A 111 -3.28 1.59 20.28
N ILE A 112 -3.22 0.41 19.64
CA ILE A 112 -4.21 -0.66 19.83
C ILE A 112 -4.32 -1.04 21.31
N PHE A 113 -3.19 -1.24 22.01
CA PHE A 113 -3.19 -1.58 23.43
C PHE A 113 -3.89 -0.52 24.30
N ILE A 114 -3.61 0.77 24.07
CA ILE A 114 -4.26 1.87 24.81
C ILE A 114 -5.76 1.91 24.52
N LEU A 115 -6.16 1.77 23.24
CA LEU A 115 -7.57 1.74 22.83
C LEU A 115 -8.31 0.53 23.43
N ASP A 116 -7.68 -0.65 23.46
CA ASP A 116 -8.21 -1.84 24.12
C ASP A 116 -8.43 -1.63 25.60
N ALA A 117 -7.45 -1.05 26.28
CA ALA A 117 -7.52 -0.77 27.70
C ALA A 117 -8.68 0.18 28.01
N TRP A 118 -8.82 1.26 27.23
CA TRP A 118 -9.96 2.17 27.33
C TRP A 118 -11.29 1.45 27.08
N ALA A 119 -11.39 0.65 26.01
CA ALA A 119 -12.61 -0.08 25.67
C ALA A 119 -13.01 -1.12 26.72
N LYS A 120 -12.02 -1.71 27.42
CA LYS A 120 -12.20 -2.64 28.54
C LYS A 120 -12.36 -1.96 29.89
N ARG A 121 -12.38 -0.62 29.94
CA ARG A 121 -12.49 0.18 31.16
C ARG A 121 -11.36 -0.10 32.17
N ALA A 122 -10.18 -0.43 31.66
CA ALA A 122 -9.01 -0.58 32.50
C ALA A 122 -8.59 0.80 33.06
N PRO A 123 -8.08 0.87 34.30
CA PRO A 123 -7.59 2.12 34.86
C PRO A 123 -6.35 2.60 34.08
N LEU A 124 -6.23 3.91 33.88
CA LEU A 124 -5.10 4.54 33.18
C LEU A 124 -3.75 4.13 33.79
N GLU A 125 -3.70 3.94 35.11
CA GLU A 125 -2.45 3.59 35.79
C GLU A 125 -1.98 2.16 35.49
N ALA A 126 -2.88 1.24 35.17
CA ALA A 126 -2.49 -0.08 34.67
C ALA A 126 -1.86 0.01 33.27
N VAL A 127 -2.37 0.92 32.42
CA VAL A 127 -1.81 1.18 31.09
C VAL A 127 -0.42 1.79 31.19
N ARG A 128 -0.25 2.79 32.05
CA ARG A 128 1.04 3.47 32.29
C ARG A 128 2.08 2.54 32.92
N ALA A 129 1.68 1.59 33.74
CA ALA A 129 2.58 0.58 34.30
C ALA A 129 3.05 -0.45 33.25
N GLU A 130 2.16 -0.83 32.33
CA GLU A 130 2.40 -1.89 31.34
C GLU A 130 3.19 -1.39 30.12
N LEU A 131 2.94 -0.16 29.65
CA LEU A 131 3.57 0.37 28.42
C LEU A 131 5.11 0.39 28.45
N PRO A 132 5.78 0.83 29.54
CA PRO A 132 7.25 0.82 29.64
C PRO A 132 7.86 -0.59 29.57
N LEU A 133 7.14 -1.61 30.07
CA LEU A 133 7.61 -3.00 30.08
C LEU A 133 7.68 -3.61 28.67
N ARG A 134 7.01 -3.00 27.69
CA ARG A 134 6.90 -3.57 26.34
C ARG A 134 8.08 -3.25 25.43
N GLY A 135 9.04 -2.43 25.87
CA GLY A 135 10.25 -2.05 25.14
C GLY A 135 9.97 -1.19 23.88
N ASP A 136 10.52 0.03 23.88
CA ASP A 136 10.54 1.05 22.80
C ASP A 136 9.24 1.76 22.36
N PRO A 137 9.29 3.01 21.80
CA PRO A 137 10.42 3.96 21.61
C PRO A 137 10.15 5.38 22.20
N ASP A 138 11.06 6.34 21.94
CA ASP A 138 11.20 7.81 22.20
C ASP A 138 9.97 8.73 22.41
N LYS A 139 8.77 8.19 22.59
CA LYS A 139 7.53 8.91 22.84
C LYS A 139 7.18 8.93 24.31
N ASP A 140 6.52 10.01 24.73
CA ASP A 140 5.93 10.11 26.07
C ASP A 140 4.61 9.34 26.10
N TRP A 141 4.72 8.02 26.28
CA TRP A 141 3.58 7.11 26.31
C TRP A 141 2.59 7.39 27.45
N ASN A 142 3.06 7.98 28.56
CA ASN A 142 2.20 8.40 29.66
C ASN A 142 1.31 9.56 29.24
N ARG A 143 1.89 10.56 28.56
CA ARG A 143 1.15 11.69 28.01
C ARG A 143 0.21 11.28 26.87
N ILE A 144 0.64 10.37 25.99
CA ILE A 144 -0.20 9.85 24.90
C ILE A 144 -1.39 9.08 25.46
N SER A 145 -1.18 8.15 26.40
CA SER A 145 -2.27 7.36 26.99
C SER A 145 -3.27 8.25 27.73
N GLU A 146 -2.80 9.22 28.51
CA GLU A 146 -3.65 10.22 29.15
C GLU A 146 -4.44 11.05 28.14
N ALA A 147 -3.79 11.54 27.08
CA ALA A 147 -4.45 12.33 26.05
C ALA A 147 -5.53 11.52 25.32
N ILE A 148 -5.29 10.25 24.99
CA ILE A 148 -6.29 9.35 24.39
C ILE A 148 -7.47 9.13 25.36
N PHE A 149 -7.20 8.79 26.62
CA PHE A 149 -8.25 8.58 27.63
C PHE A 149 -9.10 9.83 27.84
N ALA A 150 -8.46 10.99 27.99
CA ALA A 150 -9.16 12.27 28.16
C ALA A 150 -9.98 12.65 26.91
N THR A 151 -9.48 12.32 25.71
CA THR A 151 -10.17 12.62 24.45
C THR A 151 -11.40 11.74 24.27
N LEU A 152 -11.30 10.45 24.56
CA LEU A 152 -12.43 9.51 24.44
C LEU A 152 -13.44 9.67 25.59
N GLY A 153 -12.97 10.13 26.76
CA GLY A 153 -13.80 10.35 27.95
C GLY A 153 -14.45 9.06 28.45
N GLU A 154 -15.66 9.18 29.01
CA GLU A 154 -16.43 8.03 29.48
C GLU A 154 -16.84 7.10 28.32
N PRO A 155 -16.78 5.77 28.52
CA PRO A 155 -17.07 4.77 27.49
C PRO A 155 -18.58 4.59 27.28
N THR A 156 -19.20 5.56 26.61
CA THR A 156 -20.58 5.46 26.14
C THR A 156 -20.73 4.34 25.11
N GLN A 157 -21.94 3.82 24.93
CA GLN A 157 -22.20 2.74 23.98
C GLN A 157 -21.73 3.09 22.55
N GLN A 158 -21.99 4.32 22.11
CA GLN A 158 -21.62 4.79 20.77
C GLN A 158 -20.09 4.84 20.58
N ARG A 159 -19.36 5.41 21.56
CA ARG A 159 -17.89 5.47 21.49
C ARG A 159 -17.27 4.09 21.58
N LEU A 160 -17.82 3.18 22.41
CA LEU A 160 -17.38 1.79 22.48
C LEU A 160 -17.52 1.07 21.14
N LEU A 161 -18.63 1.24 20.42
CA LEU A 161 -18.81 0.63 19.10
C LEU A 161 -17.76 1.12 18.10
N LEU A 162 -17.53 2.43 18.04
CA LEU A 162 -16.55 3.03 17.14
C LEU A 162 -15.11 2.63 17.48
N VAL A 163 -14.72 2.68 18.77
CA VAL A 163 -13.37 2.26 19.20
C VAL A 163 -13.17 0.78 18.94
N ARG A 164 -14.16 -0.09 19.19
CA ARG A 164 -14.07 -1.52 18.84
C ARG A 164 -13.84 -1.71 17.35
N ARG A 165 -14.64 -1.06 16.50
CA ARG A 165 -14.48 -1.13 15.03
C ARG A 165 -13.11 -0.64 14.58
N LEU A 166 -12.61 0.45 15.16
CA LEU A 166 -11.27 0.97 14.91
C LEU A 166 -10.19 -0.05 15.32
N ILE A 167 -10.24 -0.60 16.54
CA ILE A 167 -9.31 -1.64 17.00
C ILE A 167 -9.30 -2.84 16.04
N HIS A 168 -10.48 -3.30 15.59
CA HIS A 168 -10.58 -4.39 14.61
C HIS A 168 -9.79 -4.06 13.33
N ARG A 169 -9.98 -2.86 12.78
CA ARG A 169 -9.29 -2.42 11.58
C ARG A 169 -7.78 -2.31 11.76
N LEU A 170 -7.33 -1.70 12.86
CA LEU A 170 -5.90 -1.54 13.13
C LEU A 170 -5.20 -2.88 13.35
N ARG A 171 -5.85 -3.82 14.06
CA ARG A 171 -5.35 -5.19 14.24
C ARG A 171 -5.29 -5.96 12.93
N TRP A 172 -6.25 -5.76 12.02
CA TRP A 172 -6.19 -6.34 10.68
C TRP A 172 -4.89 -5.93 9.99
N TRP A 173 -4.63 -4.62 9.92
CA TRP A 173 -3.41 -4.11 9.28
C TRP A 173 -2.12 -4.57 9.93
N LEU A 174 -2.09 -4.63 11.25
CA LEU A 174 -0.91 -5.13 11.96
C LEU A 174 -0.57 -6.58 11.55
N LYS A 175 -1.57 -7.40 11.27
CA LYS A 175 -1.40 -8.82 10.93
C LYS A 175 -1.19 -9.09 9.45
N THR A 176 -1.86 -8.33 8.58
CA THR A 176 -1.86 -8.58 7.14
C THR A 176 -0.63 -8.04 6.44
N LEU A 177 -0.07 -6.94 6.94
CA LEU A 177 1.15 -6.35 6.41
C LEU A 177 2.36 -7.16 6.86
N ILE A 178 3.38 -7.26 6.01
CA ILE A 178 4.58 -8.09 6.24
C ILE A 178 5.82 -7.19 6.29
N TRP A 179 6.80 -7.55 7.13
CA TRP A 179 8.18 -7.07 7.04
C TRP A 179 9.15 -8.26 7.07
N THR A 180 10.39 -8.07 6.57
CA THR A 180 11.41 -9.13 6.44
C THR A 180 11.57 -9.97 7.71
N ASP A 181 11.65 -9.29 8.86
CA ASP A 181 11.94 -9.94 10.13
C ASP A 181 10.71 -10.58 10.78
N ASP A 182 9.52 -10.20 10.35
CA ASP A 182 8.30 -10.53 11.07
C ASP A 182 7.35 -11.50 10.40
N GLN A 183 7.53 -11.82 9.11
CA GLN A 183 6.82 -12.78 8.23
C GLN A 183 5.40 -13.20 8.69
N ARG A 184 4.62 -12.26 9.26
CA ARG A 184 3.40 -12.49 10.06
C ARG A 184 3.53 -13.36 11.33
N ASN A 185 4.70 -13.90 11.66
CA ASN A 185 4.97 -14.67 12.89
C ASN A 185 5.09 -13.83 14.16
N ARG A 186 5.63 -12.59 14.09
CA ARG A 186 5.79 -11.75 15.30
C ARG A 186 4.46 -11.22 15.84
N PHE A 187 3.56 -10.82 14.95
CA PHE A 187 2.27 -10.22 15.30
C PHE A 187 1.08 -11.18 15.17
N GLY A 188 1.29 -12.37 14.59
CA GLY A 188 0.53 -13.60 14.80
C GLY A 188 -0.93 -13.64 14.32
N LEU A 189 -1.40 -14.87 14.05
CA LEU A 189 -2.81 -15.20 13.92
C LEU A 189 -3.44 -15.31 15.32
N ASP A 190 -4.06 -14.24 15.80
CA ASP A 190 -4.90 -14.34 16.99
C ASP A 190 -6.21 -15.09 16.65
N THR A 191 -6.48 -16.17 17.36
CA THR A 191 -7.72 -16.99 17.30
C THR A 191 -9.00 -16.17 17.38
N TYR A 192 -8.95 -14.95 17.94
CA TYR A 192 -10.09 -14.06 18.09
C TYR A 192 -10.70 -13.58 16.75
N LEU A 193 -10.01 -13.67 15.60
CA LEU A 193 -10.47 -13.06 14.33
C LEU A 193 -10.40 -13.93 13.07
N GLY A 194 -10.23 -15.25 13.20
CA GLY A 194 -10.17 -16.12 12.03
C GLY A 194 -8.93 -15.90 11.16
N ASP A 195 -8.81 -16.71 10.12
CA ASP A 195 -7.65 -16.79 9.24
C ASP A 195 -7.45 -15.51 8.43
N VAL A 196 -6.28 -14.88 8.50
CA VAL A 196 -5.92 -13.71 7.66
C VAL A 196 -5.57 -14.11 6.23
N ARG A 197 -5.60 -15.41 5.90
CA ARG A 197 -5.54 -15.91 4.52
C ARG A 197 -6.89 -15.63 3.85
N GLY A 198 -7.02 -14.45 3.25
CA GLY A 198 -8.19 -14.11 2.45
C GLY A 198 -8.24 -14.93 1.17
N SER A 199 -9.42 -15.36 0.73
CA SER A 199 -9.62 -15.93 -0.61
C SER A 199 -9.92 -14.80 -1.61
N GLY A 200 -8.92 -13.98 -1.94
CA GLY A 200 -9.06 -12.82 -2.83
C GLY A 200 -8.56 -13.07 -4.26
N GLN A 201 -9.22 -12.47 -5.26
CA GLN A 201 -8.77 -12.47 -6.68
C GLN A 201 -7.83 -11.32 -7.04
N TRP A 202 -7.57 -10.41 -6.10
CA TRP A 202 -6.62 -9.32 -6.29
C TRP A 202 -5.22 -9.94 -6.15
N GLY A 203 -4.42 -9.81 -7.20
CA GLY A 203 -3.21 -10.62 -7.43
C GLY A 203 -2.22 -10.65 -6.26
N ASN A 204 -1.24 -11.56 -6.32
CA ASN A 204 -0.23 -11.84 -5.29
C ASN A 204 0.55 -10.59 -4.81
N TYR A 205 -0.06 -9.76 -3.98
CA TYR A 205 0.57 -8.57 -3.41
C TYR A 205 1.46 -8.98 -2.24
N GLY A 206 2.78 -8.88 -2.44
CA GLY A 206 3.77 -9.23 -1.41
C GLY A 206 4.25 -10.68 -1.50
N ASN A 207 4.51 -11.31 -0.36
CA ASN A 207 5.13 -12.64 -0.29
C ASN A 207 4.16 -13.73 -0.81
N ILE A 208 4.58 -14.47 -1.86
CA ILE A 208 3.81 -15.50 -2.59
C ILE A 208 3.16 -16.55 -1.67
N GLY A 209 3.77 -16.83 -0.51
CA GLY A 209 3.21 -17.79 0.45
C GLY A 209 1.94 -17.33 1.18
N PHE A 210 1.48 -16.10 0.94
CA PHE A 210 0.39 -15.48 1.68
C PHE A 210 -0.62 -14.80 0.73
N ASP A 211 -1.86 -15.29 0.71
CA ASP A 211 -2.94 -14.70 -0.09
C ASP A 211 -3.23 -13.23 0.30
N ASP A 212 -3.78 -12.47 -0.66
CA ASP A 212 -4.14 -11.06 -0.49
C ASP A 212 -5.36 -10.88 0.45
N PRO A 213 -5.17 -10.24 1.62
CA PRO A 213 -6.23 -10.03 2.61
C PRO A 213 -7.00 -8.71 2.42
N TYR A 214 -6.90 -8.02 1.28
CA TYR A 214 -7.25 -6.59 1.16
C TYR A 214 -8.63 -6.18 1.74
N PHE A 215 -9.66 -7.03 1.63
CA PHE A 215 -11.00 -6.73 2.17
C PHE A 215 -11.68 -7.84 2.96
N THR A 216 -11.02 -8.97 3.20
CA THR A 216 -11.65 -10.13 3.87
C THR A 216 -12.18 -9.77 5.26
N GLU A 217 -11.55 -8.82 5.96
CA GLU A 217 -12.03 -8.34 7.26
C GLU A 217 -13.44 -7.75 7.22
N LEU A 218 -13.79 -7.03 6.15
CA LEU A 218 -15.12 -6.42 6.00
C LEU A 218 -16.23 -7.46 5.83
N GLU A 219 -15.85 -8.68 5.47
CA GLU A 219 -16.77 -9.80 5.28
C GLU A 219 -17.00 -10.60 6.57
N LEU A 220 -16.16 -10.40 7.60
CA LEU A 220 -16.30 -11.09 8.87
C LEU A 220 -17.66 -10.75 9.52
N PRO A 221 -18.44 -11.77 9.97
CA PRO A 221 -19.77 -11.54 10.55
C PRO A 221 -19.78 -10.51 11.69
N ALA A 222 -18.81 -10.59 12.60
CA ALA A 222 -18.68 -9.65 13.72
C ALA A 222 -18.40 -8.20 13.26
N VAL A 223 -17.65 -8.02 12.17
CA VAL A 223 -17.37 -6.70 11.60
C VAL A 223 -18.61 -6.14 10.91
N ARG A 224 -19.33 -6.97 10.17
CA ARG A 224 -20.61 -6.60 9.54
C ARG A 224 -21.65 -6.19 10.57
N GLU A 225 -21.75 -6.93 11.67
CA GLU A 225 -22.65 -6.64 12.78
C GLU A 225 -22.29 -5.30 13.44
N LEU A 226 -21.01 -5.08 13.78
CA LEU A 226 -20.53 -3.80 14.33
C LEU A 226 -20.82 -2.64 13.38
N ALA A 227 -20.57 -2.82 12.08
CA ALA A 227 -20.81 -1.81 11.07
C ALA A 227 -22.31 -1.47 10.93
N ALA A 228 -23.20 -2.47 11.00
CA ALA A 228 -24.65 -2.25 11.01
C ALA A 228 -25.08 -1.43 12.24
N GLN A 229 -24.65 -1.85 13.44
CA GLN A 229 -24.96 -1.12 14.67
C GLN A 229 -24.47 0.34 14.64
N ILE A 230 -23.26 0.59 14.10
CA ILE A 230 -22.74 1.96 13.95
C ILE A 230 -23.62 2.79 13.01
N ARG A 231 -24.03 2.25 11.86
CA ARG A 231 -24.89 2.96 10.89
C ARG A 231 -26.26 3.28 11.47
N GLU A 232 -26.82 2.37 12.28
CA GLU A 232 -28.16 2.50 12.84
C GLU A 232 -28.23 3.43 14.05
N THR A 233 -27.18 3.45 14.88
CA THR A 233 -27.27 4.05 16.24
C THR A 233 -26.46 5.33 16.43
N ILE A 234 -25.63 5.71 15.45
CA ILE A 234 -24.71 6.86 15.56
C ILE A 234 -25.01 7.86 14.44
N PRO A 235 -25.35 9.12 14.77
CA PRO A 235 -25.46 10.18 13.77
C PRO A 235 -24.18 10.31 12.95
N ASN A 236 -24.30 10.35 11.62
CA ASN A 236 -23.18 10.34 10.67
C ASN A 236 -22.24 9.11 10.83
N GLY A 237 -22.72 8.03 11.44
CA GLY A 237 -21.94 6.80 11.68
C GLY A 237 -21.42 6.17 10.39
N ALA A 238 -22.13 6.31 9.27
CA ALA A 238 -21.69 5.83 7.96
C ALA A 238 -20.40 6.53 7.48
N GLU A 239 -20.29 7.84 7.65
CA GLU A 239 -19.10 8.61 7.24
C GLU A 239 -17.90 8.29 8.14
N LEU A 240 -18.13 8.17 9.46
CA LEU A 240 -17.09 7.75 10.40
C LEU A 240 -16.59 6.34 10.10
N LEU A 241 -17.51 5.42 9.80
CA LEU A 241 -17.17 4.06 9.41
C LEU A 241 -16.31 4.04 8.14
N GLN A 242 -16.69 4.81 7.12
CA GLN A 242 -15.89 4.93 5.89
C GLN A 242 -14.46 5.42 6.18
N ARG A 243 -14.30 6.39 7.09
CA ARG A 243 -12.97 6.88 7.49
C ARG A 243 -12.17 5.83 8.26
N ILE A 244 -12.81 5.04 9.13
CA ILE A 244 -12.17 3.90 9.81
C ILE A 244 -11.70 2.88 8.77
N GLU A 245 -12.58 2.48 7.84
CA GLU A 245 -12.29 1.52 6.78
C GLU A 245 -11.19 2.03 5.83
N SER A 246 -11.06 3.34 5.65
CA SER A 246 -10.02 3.96 4.83
C SER A 246 -8.67 4.17 5.54
N THR A 247 -8.47 3.60 6.73
CA THR A 247 -7.14 3.58 7.37
C THR A 247 -6.25 2.52 6.72
N TRP A 248 -4.95 2.82 6.60
CA TRP A 248 -3.92 1.95 6.04
C TRP A 248 -2.62 2.16 6.81
N LEU A 249 -1.99 1.12 7.37
CA LEU A 249 -0.74 1.29 8.12
C LEU A 249 0.46 1.64 7.22
N CYS A 250 0.39 1.34 5.93
CA CYS A 250 1.39 1.75 4.95
C CYS A 250 1.30 3.24 4.55
N ALA A 251 0.15 3.91 4.75
CA ALA A 251 -0.03 5.29 4.32
C ALA A 251 0.91 6.26 5.07
N PRO A 252 1.45 7.31 4.43
CA PRO A 252 2.46 8.20 5.04
C PRO A 252 1.99 8.89 6.32
N LYS A 253 0.68 9.14 6.43
CA LYS A 253 0.02 9.86 7.53
C LYS A 253 -0.87 8.96 8.39
N THR A 254 -0.61 7.66 8.42
CA THR A 254 -1.48 6.69 9.09
C THR A 254 -1.81 7.07 10.54
N PHE A 255 -0.83 7.56 11.29
CA PHE A 255 -1.02 7.95 12.69
C PHE A 255 -1.66 9.33 12.82
N ARG A 256 -1.50 10.24 11.85
CA ARG A 256 -2.33 11.46 11.78
C ARG A 256 -3.80 11.16 11.52
N TYR A 257 -4.09 10.21 10.64
CA TYR A 257 -5.47 9.76 10.40
C TYR A 257 -6.05 9.07 11.63
N LEU A 258 -5.25 8.25 12.32
CA LEU A 258 -5.64 7.65 13.59
C LEU A 258 -5.93 8.70 14.67
N GLU A 259 -5.05 9.69 14.83
CA GLU A 259 -5.22 10.83 15.74
C GLU A 259 -6.55 11.55 15.49
N ARG A 260 -6.82 11.89 14.22
CA ARG A 260 -8.07 12.51 13.81
C ARG A 260 -9.28 11.64 14.12
N LEU A 261 -9.21 10.33 13.84
CA LEU A 261 -10.29 9.40 14.15
C LEU A 261 -10.58 9.33 15.66
N ILE A 262 -9.56 9.31 16.50
CA ILE A 262 -9.72 9.31 17.96
C ILE A 262 -10.40 10.60 18.42
N LEU A 263 -10.01 11.76 17.88
CA LEU A 263 -10.63 13.05 18.18
C LEU A 263 -12.10 13.10 17.73
N GLU A 264 -12.39 12.63 16.51
CA GLU A 264 -13.76 12.55 15.98
C GLU A 264 -14.64 11.62 16.82
N ILE A 265 -14.13 10.45 17.23
CA ILE A 265 -14.84 9.52 18.12
C ILE A 265 -15.10 10.15 19.49
N GLY A 266 -14.12 10.84 20.07
CA GLY A 266 -14.28 11.56 21.34
C GLY A 266 -15.36 12.66 21.30
N GLY A 267 -15.56 13.28 20.13
CA GLY A 267 -16.61 14.26 19.90
C GLY A 267 -18.03 13.68 19.78
N VAL A 268 -18.18 12.36 19.60
CA VAL A 268 -19.51 11.74 19.48
C VAL A 268 -20.28 11.89 20.79
N GLY A 269 -21.50 12.41 20.70
CA GLY A 269 -22.37 12.72 21.85
C GLY A 269 -22.06 14.05 22.55
N CYS A 270 -21.06 14.81 22.09
CA CYS A 270 -20.76 16.15 22.60
C CYS A 270 -21.53 17.22 21.81
N THR A 271 -21.82 18.36 22.47
CA THR A 271 -22.49 19.51 21.85
C THR A 271 -21.54 20.39 21.03
N SER A 272 -20.26 20.42 21.40
CA SER A 272 -19.21 21.14 20.67
C SER A 272 -18.49 20.21 19.68
N PRO A 273 -18.10 20.72 18.50
CA PRO A 273 -17.31 19.94 17.56
C PRO A 273 -15.93 19.59 18.15
N PRO A 274 -15.35 18.44 17.80
CA PRO A 274 -14.01 18.07 18.25
C PRO A 274 -12.97 19.02 17.67
N ASP A 275 -12.00 19.41 18.50
CA ASP A 275 -10.83 20.16 18.05
C ASP A 275 -9.84 19.22 17.34
N LEU A 276 -9.91 19.22 16.01
CA LEU A 276 -9.07 18.38 15.15
C LEU A 276 -7.61 18.88 15.03
N THR A 277 -7.26 20.00 15.66
CA THR A 277 -5.89 20.55 15.65
C THR A 277 -5.03 20.04 16.81
N ARG A 278 -5.64 19.35 17.79
CA ARG A 278 -4.94 18.79 18.94
C ARG A 278 -3.98 17.68 18.53
N SER A 279 -2.76 17.76 19.06
CA SER A 279 -1.78 16.67 18.98
C SER A 279 -1.91 15.80 20.23
N ILE A 280 -2.44 14.58 20.07
CA ILE A 280 -2.66 13.61 21.15
C ILE A 280 -1.77 12.36 21.01
N LEU A 281 -1.29 12.06 19.79
CA LEU A 281 -0.39 10.94 19.51
C LEU A 281 1.08 11.39 19.36
N GLN A 282 1.35 12.69 19.52
CA GLN A 282 2.66 13.30 19.25
C GLN A 282 3.18 12.91 17.85
N CYS A 283 2.27 12.82 16.89
CA CYS A 283 2.62 12.35 15.55
C CYS A 283 3.49 13.41 14.87
N GLU A 284 4.55 12.99 14.19
CA GLU A 284 5.41 13.86 13.39
C GLU A 284 5.24 13.58 11.89
N GLU A 285 4.36 12.65 11.52
CA GLU A 285 4.13 12.29 10.12
C GLU A 285 3.63 13.50 9.31
N THR A 286 4.35 13.78 8.23
CA THR A 286 3.98 14.76 7.20
C THR A 286 3.80 14.05 5.86
N TYR A 287 3.27 14.76 4.86
CA TYR A 287 3.41 14.24 3.50
C TYR A 287 4.90 14.31 3.13
N PRO A 288 5.37 13.42 2.25
CA PRO A 288 6.68 13.58 1.65
C PRO A 288 6.76 14.94 0.96
N ASP A 289 7.95 15.54 0.97
CA ASP A 289 8.21 16.72 0.17
C ASP A 289 8.13 16.33 -1.31
N PHE A 290 7.00 16.65 -1.94
CA PHE A 290 6.73 16.27 -3.33
C PHE A 290 7.76 16.87 -4.30
N ALA A 291 8.22 18.11 -4.04
CA ALA A 291 9.21 18.75 -4.91
C ALA A 291 10.57 18.06 -4.78
N ALA A 292 10.96 17.70 -3.55
CA ALA A 292 12.16 16.90 -3.33
C ALA A 292 12.04 15.50 -3.95
N CYS A 293 10.89 14.84 -3.82
CA CYS A 293 10.67 13.51 -4.42
C CYS A 293 10.68 13.56 -5.95
N GLN A 294 10.10 14.59 -6.55
CA GLN A 294 10.14 14.78 -8.00
C GLN A 294 11.57 15.05 -8.49
N THR A 295 12.33 15.88 -7.75
CA THR A 295 13.75 16.14 -8.04
C THR A 295 14.57 14.86 -7.96
N TRP A 296 14.34 14.05 -6.91
CA TRP A 296 14.96 12.74 -6.75
C TRP A 296 14.60 11.82 -7.91
N HIS A 297 13.32 11.74 -8.30
CA HIS A 297 12.84 10.89 -9.39
C HIS A 297 13.52 11.26 -10.72
N ALA A 298 13.54 12.55 -11.07
CA ALA A 298 14.20 13.03 -12.27
C ALA A 298 15.71 12.69 -12.27
N SER A 299 16.40 12.90 -11.14
CA SER A 299 17.80 12.53 -11.00
C SER A 299 18.03 11.02 -11.13
N PHE A 300 17.10 10.22 -10.59
CA PHE A 300 17.17 8.76 -10.64
C PHE A 300 16.96 8.24 -12.07
N ILE A 301 15.99 8.77 -12.81
CA ILE A 301 15.79 8.45 -14.24
C ILE A 301 17.04 8.78 -15.05
N SER A 302 17.63 9.97 -14.87
CA SER A 302 18.89 10.34 -15.54
C SER A 302 20.04 9.39 -15.20
N SER A 303 20.06 8.85 -13.97
CA SER A 303 21.09 7.87 -13.57
C SER A 303 20.86 6.51 -14.24
N LEU A 304 19.61 6.08 -14.40
CA LEU A 304 19.28 4.88 -15.17
C LEU A 304 19.65 5.03 -16.65
N ASP A 305 19.40 6.19 -17.25
CA ASP A 305 19.79 6.49 -18.63
C ASP A 305 21.31 6.40 -18.81
N ALA A 306 22.07 7.06 -17.92
CA ALA A 306 23.53 6.98 -17.94
C ALA A 306 24.04 5.53 -17.78
N TRP A 307 23.40 4.72 -16.93
CA TRP A 307 23.76 3.32 -16.76
C TRP A 307 23.47 2.49 -18.02
N LEU A 308 22.33 2.71 -18.68
CA LEU A 308 22.00 2.07 -19.97
C LEU A 308 23.02 2.46 -21.06
N ASP A 309 23.51 3.69 -21.05
CA ASP A 309 24.55 4.18 -21.96
C ASP A 309 25.97 3.67 -21.64
N GLY A 310 26.14 2.91 -20.56
CA GLY A 310 27.41 2.25 -20.21
C GLY A 310 28.10 2.78 -18.95
N ASP A 311 27.58 3.81 -18.28
CA ASP A 311 28.12 4.30 -17.02
C ASP A 311 27.66 3.45 -15.84
N ILE A 312 28.40 2.37 -15.58
CA ILE A 312 28.14 1.46 -14.45
C ILE A 312 28.15 2.15 -13.08
N SER A 313 28.77 3.33 -12.97
CA SER A 313 28.89 4.08 -11.71
C SER A 313 27.68 4.95 -11.40
N ALA A 314 26.84 5.24 -12.40
CA ALA A 314 25.63 6.04 -12.23
C ALA A 314 24.61 5.39 -11.28
N VAL A 315 24.52 4.05 -11.32
CA VAL A 315 23.66 3.25 -10.43
C VAL A 315 24.44 2.02 -9.97
N PRO A 316 25.34 2.16 -8.97
CA PRO A 316 26.30 1.12 -8.60
C PRO A 316 25.66 -0.21 -8.20
N ILE A 317 24.44 -0.16 -7.66
CA ILE A 317 23.71 -1.32 -7.15
C ILE A 317 23.32 -2.31 -8.26
N LEU A 318 23.22 -1.86 -9.52
CA LEU A 318 22.94 -2.71 -10.69
C LEU A 318 24.17 -3.54 -11.11
N GLY A 319 25.38 -3.10 -10.71
CA GLY A 319 26.63 -3.76 -11.02
C GLY A 319 26.96 -3.75 -12.53
N LYS A 320 27.66 -4.79 -12.99
CA LYS A 320 28.08 -4.94 -14.39
C LYS A 320 26.88 -5.07 -15.32
N ILE A 321 26.94 -4.40 -16.47
CA ILE A 321 25.95 -4.52 -17.55
C ILE A 321 26.08 -5.89 -18.23
N THR A 322 24.96 -6.59 -18.33
CA THR A 322 24.76 -7.80 -19.14
C THR A 322 23.54 -7.58 -20.04
N PRO A 323 23.38 -8.31 -21.15
CA PRO A 323 22.23 -8.13 -22.04
C PRO A 323 20.87 -8.24 -21.32
N ALA A 324 20.72 -9.23 -20.42
CA ALA A 324 19.49 -9.40 -19.64
C ALA A 324 19.24 -8.23 -18.67
N LYS A 325 20.29 -7.72 -18.00
CA LYS A 325 20.16 -6.56 -17.11
C LYS A 325 19.84 -5.29 -17.89
N HIS A 326 20.49 -5.08 -19.04
CA HIS A 326 20.23 -3.91 -19.89
C HIS A 326 18.76 -3.84 -20.31
N TRP A 327 18.24 -4.95 -20.86
CA TRP A 327 16.82 -5.07 -21.22
C TRP A 327 15.90 -4.79 -20.02
N LEU A 328 16.16 -5.41 -18.86
CA LEU A 328 15.32 -5.28 -17.67
C LEU A 328 15.37 -3.88 -17.04
N VAL A 329 16.51 -3.21 -17.10
CA VAL A 329 16.65 -1.80 -16.67
C VAL A 329 15.94 -0.87 -17.64
N GLY A 330 16.00 -1.12 -18.95
CA GLY A 330 15.21 -0.39 -19.94
C GLY A 330 13.70 -0.50 -19.68
N LEU A 331 13.26 -1.72 -19.35
CA LEU A 331 11.88 -2.01 -18.96
C LEU A 331 11.45 -1.25 -17.69
N LEU A 332 12.27 -1.30 -16.63
CA LEU A 332 12.04 -0.55 -15.39
C LEU A 332 11.97 0.95 -15.69
N ARG A 333 13.00 1.51 -16.34
CA ARG A 333 13.11 2.94 -16.66
C ARG A 333 11.87 3.44 -17.40
N HIS A 334 11.47 2.76 -18.47
CA HIS A 334 10.29 3.14 -19.25
C HIS A 334 9.01 3.11 -18.39
N ARG A 335 8.84 2.05 -17.58
CA ARG A 335 7.74 1.95 -16.63
C ARG A 335 7.72 3.13 -15.64
N LEU A 336 8.86 3.51 -15.08
CA LEU A 336 8.96 4.63 -14.13
C LEU A 336 8.57 5.96 -14.78
N GLN A 337 8.91 6.18 -16.06
CA GLN A 337 8.52 7.37 -16.80
C GLN A 337 7.02 7.46 -17.06
N ILE A 338 6.39 6.36 -17.47
CA ILE A 338 4.94 6.30 -17.66
C ILE A 338 4.22 6.70 -16.37
N TYR A 339 4.74 6.26 -15.23
CA TYR A 339 4.16 6.59 -13.95
C TYR A 339 4.32 8.05 -13.52
N GLU A 340 5.34 8.78 -13.97
CA GLU A 340 5.39 10.24 -13.80
C GLU A 340 4.17 10.88 -14.50
N GLY A 341 3.87 10.46 -15.73
CA GLY A 341 2.69 10.93 -16.47
C GLY A 341 1.37 10.57 -15.77
N TYR A 342 1.30 9.39 -15.16
CA TYR A 342 0.10 8.92 -14.45
C TYR A 342 -0.08 9.58 -13.08
N THR A 343 0.99 9.87 -12.35
CA THR A 343 0.94 10.49 -11.01
C THR A 343 0.56 11.96 -11.06
N GLN A 344 0.85 12.68 -12.14
CA GLN A 344 0.33 14.03 -12.39
C GLN A 344 -1.21 14.09 -12.37
N TYR A 345 -1.90 12.98 -12.64
CA TYR A 345 -3.36 12.84 -12.53
C TYR A 345 -3.86 12.65 -11.08
N LEU A 346 -3.04 12.14 -10.16
CA LEU A 346 -3.43 11.92 -8.76
C LEU A 346 -3.41 13.20 -7.92
N GLY A 347 -2.77 14.28 -8.42
CA GLY A 347 -2.90 15.64 -7.88
C GLY A 347 -4.24 16.32 -8.21
N GLY A 348 -5.08 15.70 -9.05
CA GLY A 348 -6.41 16.18 -9.42
C GLY A 348 -7.44 15.05 -9.41
N ASN A 349 -8.04 14.78 -8.24
CA ASN A 349 -9.05 13.74 -8.00
C ASN A 349 -8.63 12.32 -8.45
N PRO A 350 -8.40 11.37 -7.51
CA PRO A 350 -8.00 10.02 -7.86
C PRO A 350 -9.07 9.32 -8.71
N GLY A 351 -8.85 9.27 -10.03
CA GLY A 351 -9.60 8.46 -10.99
C GLY A 351 -9.07 7.02 -11.10
N GLY A 352 -8.30 6.57 -10.11
CA GLY A 352 -7.88 5.18 -10.01
C GLY A 352 -9.09 4.30 -9.81
N LYS A 353 -9.11 3.13 -10.45
CA LYS A 353 -10.14 2.08 -10.38
C LYS A 353 -10.36 1.49 -8.96
N SER A 354 -10.02 2.21 -7.91
CA SER A 354 -10.41 1.92 -6.54
C SER A 354 -11.78 2.54 -6.25
N GLY A 355 -12.85 1.80 -6.54
CA GLY A 355 -14.15 1.98 -5.88
C GLY A 355 -15.32 2.49 -6.71
N ASP A 356 -15.10 3.28 -7.76
CA ASP A 356 -16.22 3.81 -8.56
C ASP A 356 -16.49 2.93 -9.79
N ARG A 357 -17.26 1.85 -9.62
CA ARG A 357 -18.19 1.43 -10.68
C ARG A 357 -19.22 2.56 -10.84
N LYS A 358 -18.87 3.61 -11.59
CA LYS A 358 -19.88 4.42 -12.25
C LYS A 358 -20.62 3.46 -13.17
N ILE A 359 -21.85 3.12 -12.78
CA ILE A 359 -22.81 2.47 -13.66
C ILE A 359 -22.87 3.33 -14.91
N ASP A 360 -22.40 2.77 -16.02
CA ASP A 360 -22.41 3.44 -17.32
C ASP A 360 -23.86 3.79 -17.67
N PRO A 361 -24.24 5.07 -17.80
CA PRO A 361 -25.59 5.46 -18.17
C PRO A 361 -25.97 4.99 -19.59
N CYS A 362 -25.00 4.50 -20.39
CA CYS A 362 -25.25 3.98 -21.73
C CYS A 362 -25.62 2.48 -21.79
N ALA A 363 -25.67 1.76 -20.67
CA ALA A 363 -26.12 0.35 -20.65
C ALA A 363 -27.66 0.17 -20.70
N LYS A 364 -28.44 1.24 -20.93
CA LYS A 364 -29.87 1.16 -21.24
C LYS A 364 -30.12 1.51 -22.70
N LYS A 365 -29.82 0.58 -23.62
CA LYS A 365 -30.41 0.52 -24.97
C LYS A 365 -30.02 -0.78 -25.64
N GLU A 366 -30.64 -1.88 -25.23
CA GLU A 366 -30.87 -3.05 -26.09
C GLU A 366 -31.73 -4.07 -25.33
N GLU A 367 -32.96 -3.67 -25.00
CA GLU A 367 -34.06 -4.61 -24.77
C GLU A 367 -35.33 -3.83 -25.05
N ASN A 368 -35.76 -3.90 -26.31
CA ASN A 368 -37.12 -3.71 -26.83
C ASN A 368 -37.04 -3.27 -28.29
N ARG A 369 -37.03 -4.24 -29.19
CA ARG A 369 -37.75 -4.14 -30.46
C ARG A 369 -38.55 -5.43 -30.65
N PRO A 370 -39.75 -5.30 -31.25
CA PRO A 370 -40.88 -6.22 -31.11
C PRO A 370 -40.62 -7.64 -31.62
#